data_AF-A0A161RUU4-F1
#
_entry.id   AF-A0A161RUU4-F1
#
_cell.length_a   1.000
_cell.length_b   1.000
_cell.length_c   1.000
_cell.angle_alpha   90.00
_cell.angle_beta   90.00
_cell.angle_gamma   90.00
#
_symmetry.space_group_name_H-M   'P 1'
#
loop_
_entity.id
_entity.type
_entity.pdbx_description
1 polymer ?
#
loop_
_entity_poly.entity_id
_entity_poly.type
_entity_poly.pdbx_seq_one_letter_code
_entity_poly.pdbx_strand_id
1 'polypeptide(L)'
;MYKITCFAPIEPQQLEKALKGIHFKTVKSGFEWLMDGSVFRIEPFQNQPRDSMKAYRIYFNGDINGGTYLFDLTLGCMDAVVTGIEYILEDSSMKHDDWMNELIRKPSYHMIDSRGLFSKQEVGVTLVNNTVTLQLRSRKNQKLKMWDCLKRIDFIREELQPVKYDLFSIEEEIA
;
A
#
# COMPACT_ATOMS: atom_id res chain seq x y z
N MET A 1 4.22 -0.09 4.74
CA MET A 1 2.81 0.38 4.72
C MET A 1 2.28 0.36 3.29
N TYR A 2 1.05 -0.12 3.09
CA TYR A 2 0.36 -0.06 1.81
C TYR A 2 -0.23 1.32 1.55
N LYS A 3 -0.23 1.72 0.27
CA LYS A 3 -0.79 2.97 -0.22
C LYS A 3 -1.50 2.73 -1.54
N ILE A 4 -2.81 2.96 -1.58
CA ILE A 4 -3.63 2.81 -2.77
C ILE A 4 -4.07 4.19 -3.26
N THR A 5 -3.94 4.45 -4.55
CA THR A 5 -4.52 5.63 -5.20
C THR A 5 -5.70 5.18 -6.05
N CYS A 6 -6.86 5.76 -5.80
CA CYS A 6 -8.09 5.44 -6.50
C CYS A 6 -8.93 6.68 -6.79
N PHE A 7 -9.88 6.52 -7.70
CA PHE A 7 -10.85 7.53 -8.08
C PHE A 7 -12.25 7.00 -7.87
N ALA A 8 -13.13 7.76 -7.21
CA ALA A 8 -14.50 7.34 -6.94
C ALA A 8 -15.50 8.47 -7.25
N PRO A 9 -16.72 8.15 -7.71
CA PRO A 9 -17.78 9.10 -8.03
C PRO A 9 -18.53 9.60 -6.77
N ILE A 10 -17.80 9.96 -5.72
CA ILE A 10 -18.35 10.45 -4.47
C ILE A 10 -17.58 11.69 -4.02
N GLU A 11 -18.26 12.67 -3.44
CA GLU A 11 -17.59 13.84 -2.85
C GLU A 11 -17.08 13.54 -1.43
N PRO A 12 -15.97 14.15 -0.98
CA PRO A 12 -15.43 13.92 0.37
C PRO A 12 -16.45 14.13 1.51
N GLN A 13 -17.34 15.12 1.39
CA GLN A 13 -18.37 15.40 2.39
C GLN A 13 -19.47 14.33 2.43
N GLN A 14 -19.73 13.68 1.29
CA GLN A 14 -20.67 12.56 1.21
C GLN A 14 -20.03 11.28 1.76
N LEU A 15 -18.75 11.06 1.43
CA LEU A 15 -17.96 9.96 1.96
C LEU A 15 -17.89 10.01 3.49
N GLU A 16 -17.66 11.19 4.09
CA GLU A 16 -17.68 11.36 5.54
C GLU A 16 -18.98 10.81 6.17
N LYS A 17 -20.14 11.13 5.57
CA LYS A 17 -21.43 10.66 6.06
C LYS A 17 -21.57 9.15 5.96
N ALA A 18 -21.08 8.55 4.87
CA ALA A 18 -21.09 7.10 4.69
C ALA A 18 -20.18 6.39 5.71
N LEU A 19 -19.01 6.96 5.99
CA LEU A 19 -18.01 6.36 6.89
C LEU A 19 -18.38 6.43 8.38
N LYS A 20 -19.28 7.34 8.79
CA LYS A 20 -19.77 7.44 10.18
C LYS A 20 -20.40 6.14 10.70
N GLY A 21 -21.01 5.34 9.82
CA GLY A 21 -21.61 4.06 10.18
C GLY A 21 -20.60 2.95 10.48
N ILE A 22 -19.32 3.17 10.19
CA ILE A 22 -18.26 2.15 10.18
C ILE A 22 -17.13 2.51 11.17
N HIS A 23 -17.45 3.29 12.20
CA HIS A 23 -16.50 3.70 13.25
C HIS A 23 -15.25 4.47 12.77
N PHE A 24 -15.25 5.02 11.55
CA PHE A 24 -14.21 5.94 11.11
C PHE A 24 -14.28 7.26 11.89
N LYS A 25 -13.13 7.79 12.25
CA LYS A 25 -12.96 9.11 12.86
C LYS A 25 -12.52 10.10 11.80
N THR A 26 -13.10 11.30 11.82
CA THR A 26 -12.62 12.42 10.99
C THR A 26 -11.32 12.95 11.59
N VAL A 27 -10.27 13.01 10.77
CA VAL A 27 -8.95 13.59 11.10
C VAL A 27 -8.65 14.76 10.16
N LYS A 28 -7.64 15.57 10.48
CA LYS A 28 -7.33 16.80 9.72
C LYS A 28 -7.14 16.57 8.20
N SER A 29 -6.62 15.42 7.82
CA SER A 29 -6.28 15.06 6.43
C SER A 29 -7.30 14.13 5.75
N GLY A 30 -8.37 13.72 6.44
CA GLY A 30 -9.34 12.78 5.90
C GLY A 30 -10.04 11.95 6.97
N PHE A 31 -10.07 10.63 6.77
CA PHE A 31 -10.82 9.70 7.62
C PHE A 31 -9.90 8.56 8.06
N GLU A 32 -9.99 8.16 9.31
CA GLU A 32 -9.11 7.14 9.88
C GLU A 32 -9.92 6.14 10.70
N TRP A 33 -9.68 4.86 10.44
CA TRP A 33 -10.13 3.76 11.26
C TRP A 33 -8.92 3.13 11.93
N LEU A 34 -8.99 2.95 13.25
CA LEU A 34 -7.90 2.43 14.05
C LEU A 34 -8.45 1.35 14.98
N MET A 35 -7.86 0.16 14.91
CA MET A 35 -8.22 -0.98 15.75
C MET A 35 -6.96 -1.83 15.98
N ASP A 36 -6.63 -2.11 17.24
CA ASP A 36 -5.54 -3.02 17.64
C ASP A 36 -4.19 -2.74 16.95
N GLY A 37 -3.83 -1.46 16.83
CA GLY A 37 -2.59 -1.02 16.17
C GLY A 37 -2.63 -1.05 14.63
N SER A 38 -3.69 -1.58 14.04
CA SER A 38 -3.97 -1.44 12.61
C SER A 38 -4.64 -0.10 12.32
N VAL A 39 -4.20 0.53 11.25
CA VAL A 39 -4.66 1.82 10.76
C VAL A 39 -5.13 1.62 9.33
N PHE A 40 -6.32 2.14 9.04
CA PHE A 40 -6.85 2.27 7.69
C PHE A 40 -7.30 3.72 7.50
N ARG A 41 -6.61 4.45 6.62
CA ARG A 41 -6.79 5.90 6.45
C ARG A 41 -7.15 6.22 5.02
N ILE A 42 -8.16 7.05 4.83
CA ILE A 42 -8.61 7.56 3.53
C ILE A 42 -8.39 9.07 3.50
N GLU A 43 -7.59 9.53 2.54
CA GLU A 43 -7.27 10.94 2.32
C GLU A 43 -7.79 11.39 0.95
N PRO A 44 -8.75 12.31 0.90
CA PRO A 44 -9.05 13.03 -0.32
C PRO A 44 -7.82 13.83 -0.76
N PHE A 45 -7.54 13.88 -2.07
CA PHE A 45 -6.52 14.79 -2.60
C PHE A 45 -6.94 16.25 -2.36
N GLN A 46 -5.98 17.11 -2.03
CA GLN A 46 -6.22 18.55 -1.85
C GLN A 46 -6.75 19.19 -3.15
N ASN A 47 -6.17 18.80 -4.28
CA ASN A 47 -6.61 19.25 -5.61
C ASN A 47 -7.45 18.14 -6.24
N GLN A 48 -8.77 18.31 -6.16
CA GLN A 48 -9.71 17.38 -6.75
C GLN A 48 -9.89 17.63 -8.25
N PRO A 49 -10.06 16.56 -9.06
CA PRO A 49 -10.50 16.71 -10.44
C PRO A 49 -11.83 17.46 -10.51
N ARG A 50 -11.99 18.25 -11.59
CA ARG A 50 -13.25 18.96 -11.88
C ARG A 50 -14.32 18.05 -12.49
N ASP A 51 -13.97 16.81 -12.82
CA ASP A 51 -14.90 15.82 -13.34
C ASP A 51 -15.72 15.16 -12.20
N SER A 52 -16.51 14.15 -12.57
CA SER A 52 -17.34 13.39 -11.64
C SER A 52 -16.54 12.47 -10.72
N MET A 53 -15.25 12.28 -10.94
CA MET A 53 -14.41 11.32 -10.22
C MET A 53 -13.48 12.04 -9.25
N LYS A 54 -13.62 11.76 -7.96
CA LYS A 54 -12.77 12.34 -6.92
C LYS A 54 -11.62 11.42 -6.58
N ALA A 55 -10.45 12.01 -6.40
CA ALA A 55 -9.22 11.31 -6.13
C ALA A 55 -9.07 11.08 -4.62
N TYR A 56 -8.78 9.84 -4.26
CA TYR A 56 -8.55 9.40 -2.89
C TYR A 56 -7.26 8.60 -2.79
N ARG A 57 -6.60 8.75 -1.65
CA ARG A 57 -5.44 7.97 -1.26
C ARG A 57 -5.72 7.23 0.02
N ILE A 58 -5.49 5.93 -0.02
CA ILE A 58 -5.79 5.04 1.09
C ILE A 58 -4.48 4.49 1.61
N TYR A 59 -4.31 4.47 2.92
CA TYR A 59 -3.13 3.91 3.58
C TYR A 59 -3.59 2.84 4.56
N PHE A 60 -2.87 1.72 4.59
CA PHE A 60 -3.08 0.73 5.65
C PHE A 60 -1.80 -0.03 5.98
N ASN A 61 -1.68 -0.46 7.25
CA ASN A 61 -0.53 -1.20 7.78
C ASN A 61 -0.88 -2.64 8.22
N GLY A 62 -2.08 -3.14 7.88
CA GLY A 62 -2.51 -4.52 8.15
C GLY A 62 -2.25 -5.50 7.01
N ASP A 63 -2.85 -6.68 7.12
CA ASP A 63 -2.81 -7.71 6.08
C ASP A 63 -3.62 -7.32 4.85
N ILE A 64 -3.31 -7.94 3.71
CA ILE A 64 -3.96 -7.60 2.43
C ILE A 64 -5.45 -7.98 2.40
N ASN A 65 -5.90 -8.98 3.16
CA ASN A 65 -7.32 -9.34 3.22
C ASN A 65 -8.10 -8.29 3.99
N GLY A 66 -7.62 -7.90 5.18
CA GLY A 66 -8.22 -6.85 5.99
C GLY A 66 -8.26 -5.51 5.24
N GLY A 67 -7.16 -5.14 4.58
CA GLY A 67 -7.10 -3.94 3.74
C GLY A 67 -8.08 -3.99 2.55
N THR A 68 -8.22 -5.14 1.89
CA THR A 68 -9.17 -5.32 0.77
C THR A 68 -10.61 -5.24 1.26
N TYR A 69 -10.93 -5.91 2.37
CA TYR A 69 -12.25 -5.87 2.98
C TYR A 69 -12.68 -4.45 3.35
N LEU A 70 -11.80 -3.70 4.02
CA LEU A 70 -12.07 -2.31 4.38
C LEU A 70 -12.18 -1.40 3.15
N PHE A 71 -11.40 -1.65 2.10
CA PHE A 71 -11.55 -0.95 0.83
C PHE A 71 -12.94 -1.20 0.22
N ASP A 72 -13.36 -2.47 0.12
CA ASP A 72 -14.64 -2.85 -0.48
C ASP A 72 -15.82 -2.25 0.29
N LEU A 73 -15.72 -2.25 1.62
CA LEU A 73 -16.75 -1.73 2.50
C LEU A 73 -16.84 -0.18 2.50
N THR A 74 -15.80 0.52 2.06
CA THR A 74 -15.73 1.99 2.05
C THR A 74 -15.91 2.59 0.67
N LEU A 75 -15.00 2.30 -0.26
CA LEU A 75 -14.95 2.90 -1.59
C LEU A 75 -15.23 1.90 -2.71
N GLY A 76 -14.97 0.60 -2.50
CA GLY A 76 -15.19 -0.42 -3.52
C GLY A 76 -16.67 -0.61 -3.89
N CYS A 77 -17.59 -0.39 -2.94
CA CYS A 77 -19.03 -0.39 -3.19
C CYS A 77 -19.53 0.81 -4.02
N MET A 78 -18.65 1.77 -4.34
CA MET A 78 -18.98 3.02 -5.04
C MET A 78 -18.32 3.08 -6.43
N ASP A 79 -18.04 1.94 -7.07
CA ASP A 79 -17.37 1.88 -8.39
C ASP A 79 -15.99 2.57 -8.43
N ALA A 80 -15.25 2.54 -7.31
CA ALA A 80 -13.91 3.11 -7.25
C ALA A 80 -12.95 2.43 -8.24
N VAL A 81 -12.18 3.24 -8.96
CA VAL A 81 -11.17 2.80 -9.91
C VAL A 81 -9.78 2.94 -9.30
N VAL A 82 -9.12 1.82 -9.03
CA VAL A 82 -7.75 1.80 -8.53
C VAL A 82 -6.76 2.05 -9.68
N THR A 83 -5.89 3.04 -9.50
CA THR A 83 -4.94 3.50 -10.52
C THR A 83 -3.49 3.35 -10.10
N GLY A 84 -3.22 3.21 -8.80
CA GLY A 84 -1.88 2.94 -8.29
C GLY A 84 -1.93 2.20 -6.97
N ILE A 85 -1.01 1.26 -6.78
CA ILE A 85 -0.80 0.55 -5.52
C ILE A 85 0.70 0.59 -5.24
N GLU A 86 1.03 1.03 -4.04
CA GLU A 86 2.39 1.20 -3.56
C GLU A 86 2.52 0.50 -2.21
N TYR A 87 3.70 -0.05 -1.93
CA TYR A 87 4.07 -0.50 -0.60
C TYR A 87 5.44 0.07 -0.25
N ILE A 88 5.49 0.79 0.87
CA ILE A 88 6.73 1.36 1.41
C ILE A 88 7.27 0.37 2.43
N LEU A 89 8.42 -0.20 2.12
CA LEU A 89 9.21 -1.08 2.97
C LEU A 89 10.26 -0.25 3.70
N GLU A 90 10.19 -0.28 5.02
CA GLU A 90 11.11 0.41 5.92
C GLU A 90 11.80 -0.64 6.78
N ASP A 91 13.12 -0.66 6.76
CA ASP A 91 13.95 -1.50 7.63
C ASP A 91 14.97 -0.59 8.31
N SER A 92 14.92 -0.53 9.64
CA SER A 92 15.81 0.34 10.43
C SER A 92 17.28 -0.09 10.37
N SER A 93 17.54 -1.33 9.99
CA SER A 93 18.89 -1.90 9.87
C SER A 93 19.52 -1.72 8.50
N MET A 94 18.71 -1.52 7.45
CA MET A 94 19.19 -1.40 6.07
C MET A 94 19.27 0.05 5.60
N LYS A 95 20.44 0.46 5.11
CA LYS A 95 20.64 1.77 4.47
C LYS A 95 20.52 1.65 2.96
N HIS A 96 20.58 2.79 2.27
CA HIS A 96 20.52 2.88 0.81
C HIS A 96 21.51 1.91 0.13
N ASP A 97 22.78 1.92 0.53
CA ASP A 97 23.80 1.08 -0.09
C ASP A 97 23.55 -0.42 0.15
N ASP A 98 23.03 -0.79 1.33
CA ASP A 98 22.68 -2.17 1.65
C ASP A 98 21.55 -2.67 0.75
N TRP A 99 20.50 -1.86 0.57
CA TRP A 99 19.40 -2.17 -0.35
C TRP A 99 19.89 -2.26 -1.79
N MET A 100 20.74 -1.33 -2.25
CA MET A 100 21.31 -1.38 -3.59
C MET A 100 22.07 -2.67 -3.82
N ASN A 101 22.97 -3.05 -2.90
CA ASN A 101 23.76 -4.26 -3.00
C ASN A 101 22.88 -5.52 -3.01
N GLU A 102 21.87 -5.58 -2.14
CA GLU A 102 20.95 -6.71 -2.06
C GLU A 102 20.13 -6.88 -3.35
N LEU A 103 19.61 -5.79 -3.90
CA LEU A 103 18.83 -5.80 -5.15
C LEU A 103 19.69 -6.14 -6.37
N ILE A 104 20.92 -5.62 -6.45
CA ILE A 104 21.87 -5.91 -7.54
C ILE A 104 22.29 -7.39 -7.52
N ARG A 105 22.52 -7.95 -6.33
CA ARG A 105 22.96 -9.35 -6.17
C ARG A 105 21.91 -10.35 -6.64
N LYS A 106 20.62 -9.98 -6.64
CA LYS A 106 19.51 -10.87 -7.03
C LYS A 106 19.22 -10.74 -8.53
N PRO A 107 19.43 -11.81 -9.34
CA PRO A 107 19.24 -11.75 -10.79
C PRO A 107 17.77 -11.58 -11.21
N SER A 108 16.81 -11.78 -10.30
CA SER A 108 15.39 -11.55 -10.55
C SER A 108 15.01 -10.07 -10.63
N TYR A 109 15.87 -9.17 -10.14
CA TYR A 109 15.68 -7.72 -10.20
C TYR A 109 16.47 -7.13 -11.36
N HIS A 110 15.76 -6.45 -12.26
CA HIS A 110 16.35 -5.80 -13.42
C HIS A 110 16.57 -4.32 -13.10
N MET A 111 17.82 -3.87 -13.06
CA MET A 111 18.14 -2.46 -12.88
C MET A 111 17.70 -1.67 -14.13
N ILE A 112 16.86 -0.66 -13.92
CA ILE A 112 16.44 0.30 -14.93
C ILE A 112 17.35 1.53 -14.90
N ASP A 113 17.71 1.99 -13.69
CA ASP A 113 18.54 3.16 -13.45
C ASP A 113 19.44 2.92 -12.24
N SER A 114 20.72 3.28 -12.35
CA SER A 114 21.71 3.14 -11.29
C SER A 114 21.43 4.03 -10.07
N ARG A 115 20.51 4.99 -10.18
CA ARG A 115 20.01 5.82 -9.06
C ARG A 115 19.03 5.09 -8.13
N GLY A 116 18.85 3.78 -8.30
CA GLY A 116 18.00 2.97 -7.45
C GLY A 116 16.61 2.69 -8.03
N LEU A 117 16.49 2.61 -9.36
CA LEU A 117 15.27 2.13 -10.02
C LEU A 117 15.50 0.72 -10.55
N PHE A 118 14.66 -0.19 -10.10
CA PHE A 118 14.66 -1.58 -10.51
C PHE A 118 13.25 -1.99 -10.94
N SER A 119 13.14 -3.13 -11.60
CA SER A 119 11.87 -3.79 -11.89
C SER A 119 11.96 -5.28 -11.65
N LYS A 120 10.84 -5.84 -11.20
CA LYS A 120 10.68 -7.28 -11.02
C LYS A 120 9.23 -7.65 -11.29
N GLN A 121 9.00 -8.54 -12.25
CA GLN A 121 7.66 -9.03 -12.60
C GLN A 121 6.63 -7.89 -12.80
N GLU A 122 7.01 -6.86 -13.55
CA GLU A 122 6.21 -5.64 -13.81
C GLU A 122 5.97 -4.71 -12.60
N VAL A 123 6.45 -5.07 -11.41
CA VAL A 123 6.48 -4.19 -10.24
C VAL A 123 7.72 -3.30 -10.32
N GLY A 124 7.51 -2.00 -10.27
CA GLY A 124 8.59 -1.03 -10.13
C GLY A 124 9.11 -1.04 -8.69
N VAL A 125 10.42 -1.08 -8.52
CA VAL A 125 11.08 -1.07 -7.22
C VAL A 125 11.96 0.16 -7.18
N THR A 126 11.64 1.11 -6.32
CA THR A 126 12.31 2.40 -6.24
C THR A 126 12.90 2.58 -4.86
N LEU A 127 14.20 2.85 -4.79
CA LEU A 127 14.90 3.12 -3.54
C LEU A 127 14.97 4.63 -3.30
N VAL A 128 14.39 5.11 -2.20
CA VAL A 128 14.37 6.53 -1.84
C VAL A 128 14.60 6.66 -0.33
N ASN A 129 15.57 7.48 0.08
CA ASN A 129 15.82 7.81 1.49
C ASN A 129 15.84 6.59 2.43
N ASN A 130 16.62 5.55 2.09
CA ASN A 130 16.73 4.27 2.81
C ASN A 130 15.45 3.39 2.85
N THR A 131 14.41 3.75 2.10
CA THR A 131 13.17 2.98 1.99
C THR A 131 13.02 2.38 0.60
N VAL A 132 12.49 1.16 0.52
CA VAL A 132 12.17 0.52 -0.76
C VAL A 132 10.68 0.68 -1.02
N THR A 133 10.34 1.36 -2.11
CA THR A 133 8.95 1.48 -2.56
C THR A 133 8.68 0.50 -3.69
N LEU A 134 7.80 -0.45 -3.44
CA LEU A 134 7.22 -1.32 -4.46
C LEU A 134 6.02 -0.61 -5.06
N GLN A 135 5.94 -0.49 -6.39
CA GLN A 135 4.87 0.26 -7.05
C GLN A 135 4.32 -0.47 -8.29
N LEU A 136 3.00 -0.46 -8.39
CA LEU A 136 2.24 -0.81 -9.58
C LEU A 136 1.36 0.39 -9.95
N ARG A 137 1.43 0.79 -11.22
CA ARG A 137 0.62 1.88 -11.76
C ARG A 137 -0.18 1.36 -12.95
N SER A 138 -1.43 1.79 -13.04
CA SER A 138 -2.25 1.58 -14.23
C SER A 138 -1.56 2.16 -15.46
N ARG A 139 -1.53 1.38 -16.54
CA ARG A 139 -1.22 1.92 -17.87
C ARG A 139 -2.46 2.67 -18.38
N LYS A 140 -2.26 3.62 -19.30
CA LYS A 140 -3.35 4.42 -19.87
C LYS A 140 -4.50 3.50 -20.33
N ASN A 141 -5.71 3.78 -19.84
CA ASN A 141 -6.95 3.04 -20.11
C ASN A 141 -7.04 1.60 -19.53
N GLN A 142 -6.17 1.20 -18.60
CA GLN A 142 -6.27 -0.09 -17.91
C GLN A 142 -6.59 0.10 -16.43
N LYS A 143 -7.58 -0.63 -15.91
CA LYS A 143 -7.87 -0.67 -14.47
C LYS A 143 -6.95 -1.69 -13.80
N LEU A 144 -6.39 -1.34 -12.64
CA LEU A 144 -5.67 -2.33 -11.83
C LEU A 144 -6.70 -3.24 -11.13
N LYS A 145 -6.50 -4.55 -11.21
CA LYS A 145 -7.20 -5.50 -10.35
C LYS A 145 -6.53 -5.46 -8.98
N MET A 146 -7.16 -4.79 -8.02
CA MET A 146 -6.56 -4.46 -6.72
C MET A 146 -5.99 -5.70 -6.02
N TRP A 147 -6.80 -6.76 -5.91
CA TRP A 147 -6.42 -8.01 -5.25
C TRP A 147 -5.17 -8.66 -5.86
N ASP A 148 -5.14 -8.81 -7.19
CA ASP A 148 -4.01 -9.40 -7.90
C ASP A 148 -2.73 -8.56 -7.73
N CYS A 149 -2.87 -7.24 -7.74
CA CYS A 149 -1.75 -6.31 -7.56
C CYS A 149 -1.21 -6.34 -6.13
N LEU A 150 -2.09 -6.37 -5.12
CA LEU A 150 -1.71 -6.50 -3.72
C LEU A 150 -0.93 -7.80 -3.49
N LYS A 151 -1.43 -8.94 -4.01
CA LYS A 151 -0.72 -10.22 -3.93
C LYS A 151 0.68 -10.19 -4.54
N ARG A 152 0.84 -9.56 -5.70
CA ARG A 152 2.16 -9.42 -6.37
C ARG A 152 3.13 -8.60 -5.52
N ILE A 153 2.66 -7.48 -4.97
CA ILE A 153 3.47 -6.63 -4.09
C ILE A 153 3.83 -7.36 -2.80
N ASP A 154 2.86 -8.05 -2.18
CA ASP A 154 3.03 -8.79 -0.94
C ASP A 154 4.05 -9.93 -1.09
N PHE A 155 4.01 -10.64 -2.23
CA PHE A 155 5.00 -11.67 -2.57
C PHE A 155 6.42 -11.11 -2.64
N ILE A 156 6.61 -9.95 -3.28
CA ILE A 156 7.94 -9.31 -3.36
C ILE A 156 8.36 -8.77 -1.98
N ARG A 157 7.43 -8.23 -1.20
CA ARG A 157 7.67 -7.80 0.18
C ARG A 157 8.20 -8.96 1.03
N GLU A 158 7.54 -10.12 0.99
CA GLU A 158 7.95 -11.30 1.76
C GLU A 158 9.32 -11.83 1.36
N GLU A 159 9.70 -11.72 0.08
CA GLU A 159 11.04 -12.11 -0.36
C GLU A 159 12.13 -11.15 0.14
N LEU A 160 11.82 -9.85 0.23
CA LEU A 160 12.76 -8.82 0.70
C LEU A 160 12.87 -8.80 2.22
N GLN A 161 11.75 -8.99 2.92
CA GLN A 161 11.69 -9.03 4.38
C GLN A 161 10.82 -10.22 4.80
N PRO A 162 11.40 -11.43 4.85
CA PRO A 162 10.69 -12.61 5.31
C PRO A 162 10.26 -12.40 6.75
N VAL A 163 8.98 -12.64 7.04
CA VAL A 163 8.52 -12.70 8.42
C VAL A 163 9.18 -13.94 9.03
N LYS A 164 10.20 -13.73 9.87
CA LYS A 164 10.76 -14.79 10.70
C LYS A 164 9.72 -15.15 11.74
N TYR A 165 8.89 -16.14 11.43
CA TYR A 165 8.02 -16.76 12.41
C TYR A 165 8.87 -17.77 13.18
N ASP A 166 9.22 -17.44 14.42
CA ASP A 166 9.79 -18.43 15.33
C ASP A 166 8.63 -19.19 15.98
N LEU A 167 8.43 -20.44 15.54
CA LEU A 167 7.38 -21.31 16.08
C LEU A 167 7.70 -21.80 17.50
N PHE A 168 8.94 -21.63 17.98
CA PHE A 168 9.42 -22.18 19.25
C PHE A 168 9.72 -21.10 20.29
N SER A 169 9.54 -19.82 19.99
CA SER A 169 9.73 -18.73 20.95
C SER A 169 8.68 -18.69 22.08
N ILE A 170 7.75 -19.66 22.13
CA ILE A 170 6.72 -19.82 23.17
C ILE A 170 7.21 -20.77 24.29
N GLU A 171 8.27 -21.56 24.07
CA GLU A 171 8.71 -22.57 25.05
C GLU A 171 9.61 -22.03 26.18
N GLU A 172 10.08 -20.78 26.12
CA GLU A 172 10.95 -20.20 27.16
C GLU A 172 10.20 -19.58 28.36
N GLU A 173 8.86 -19.53 28.36
CA GLU A 173 8.08 -18.97 29.48
C GLU A 173 7.59 -20.00 30.51
N ILE A 174 7.97 -21.28 30.36
CA ILE A 174 7.63 -22.35 31.32
C ILE A 174 8.89 -23.12 31.73
N ALA A 175 9.78 -22.48 32.50
CA ALA A 175 10.86 -23.15 33.22
C ALA A 175 11.06 -22.54 34.60
#